data_AF-U6DVW9-F1
#
_entry.id   AF-U6DVW9-F1
#
_cell.length_a   1.000
_cell.length_b   1.000
_cell.length_c   1.000
_cell.angle_alpha   90.00
_cell.angle_beta   90.00
_cell.angle_gamma   90.00
#
_symmetry.space_group_name_H-M   'P 1'
#
loop_
_entity.id
_entity.type
_entity.pdbx_description
1 polymer ?
#
loop_
_entity_poly.entity_id
_entity_poly.type
_entity_poly.pdbx_seq_one_letter_code
_entity_poly.pdbx_strand_id
1 'polypeptide(L)'
;MAANMYRVGDYVYFENSSSNPYLVRRIEELNKTANGNVEAKVVCLFRRRDISSSLNSLADSNAREFEEESKQPGVSEQQRHQLKHRELFLSRQFESLPATHIRGKCSVTLLNETDILSQYLEKEDCFFYSLVFDPVQKTLLADQGEIRVGCKYQAEIPDRLAEGESDNRNQQKMEMKVWDPDNPLTDRQIDQFLVVARAVGTFARALDCSSSIRQPSLHMSAAAASRDITLFHAMDTLQRNGYDLAKAMSTLVPQGGPVLCRDEMEEWSASEAMLFEEALEKY
;
A
#
# COMPACT_ATOMS: atom_id res chain seq x y z
N MET A 1 -43.26 -5.79 -10.62
CA MET A 1 -42.67 -7.11 -10.98
C MET A 1 -41.16 -7.02 -11.00
N ALA A 2 -40.50 -6.94 -9.84
CA ALA A 2 -39.04 -6.90 -9.72
C ALA A 2 -38.57 -7.55 -8.40
N ALA A 3 -39.24 -8.60 -7.93
CA ALA A 3 -39.07 -9.10 -6.57
C ALA A 3 -37.96 -10.16 -6.40
N ASN A 4 -37.47 -10.78 -7.49
CA ASN A 4 -36.60 -11.97 -7.41
C ASN A 4 -35.37 -11.89 -8.33
N MET A 5 -34.57 -10.82 -8.25
CA MET A 5 -33.31 -10.72 -9.00
C MET A 5 -32.11 -10.78 -8.06
N TYR A 6 -31.34 -11.87 -8.15
CA TYR A 6 -30.09 -12.06 -7.43
C TYR A 6 -28.94 -11.35 -8.15
N ARG A 7 -28.04 -10.73 -7.40
CA ARG A 7 -26.88 -10.01 -7.93
C ARG A 7 -25.58 -10.50 -7.28
N VAL A 8 -24.46 -10.25 -7.95
CA VAL A 8 -23.14 -10.38 -7.34
C VAL A 8 -23.07 -9.50 -6.09
N GLY A 9 -22.52 -10.05 -5.01
CA GLY A 9 -22.48 -9.46 -3.67
C GLY A 9 -23.66 -9.84 -2.77
N ASP A 10 -24.74 -10.41 -3.31
CA ASP A 10 -25.89 -10.80 -2.48
C ASP A 10 -25.58 -12.04 -1.63
N TYR A 11 -26.05 -12.01 -0.38
CA TYR A 11 -26.08 -13.19 0.48
C TYR A 11 -27.39 -13.95 0.30
N VAL A 12 -27.29 -15.27 0.18
CA VAL A 12 -28.41 -16.12 -0.21
C VAL A 12 -28.41 -17.43 0.57
N TYR A 13 -29.61 -17.99 0.72
CA TYR A 13 -29.85 -19.31 1.27
C TYR A 13 -29.77 -20.37 0.17
N PHE A 14 -28.85 -21.32 0.35
CA PHE A 14 -28.70 -22.50 -0.49
C PHE A 14 -29.31 -23.73 0.18
N GLU A 15 -30.07 -24.50 -0.60
CA GLU A 15 -30.52 -25.83 -0.19
C GLU A 15 -29.39 -26.85 -0.28
N ASN A 16 -29.13 -27.57 0.81
CA ASN A 16 -28.15 -28.66 0.88
C ASN A 16 -28.84 -30.02 0.96
N SER A 17 -29.85 -30.13 1.81
CA SER A 17 -30.73 -31.31 1.94
C SER A 17 -32.06 -30.90 2.54
N SER A 18 -33.12 -31.65 2.27
CA SER A 18 -34.49 -31.34 2.71
C SER A 18 -34.67 -31.33 4.24
N SER A 19 -33.73 -31.91 4.99
CA SER A 19 -33.78 -32.06 6.45
C SER A 19 -32.87 -31.09 7.21
N ASN A 20 -31.98 -30.36 6.55
CA ASN A 20 -31.03 -29.47 7.19
C ASN A 20 -31.35 -27.99 6.93
N PRO A 21 -31.09 -27.09 7.90
CA PRO A 21 -31.10 -25.66 7.69
C PRO A 21 -30.29 -25.23 6.46
N TYR A 22 -30.79 -24.22 5.74
CA TYR A 22 -30.15 -23.69 4.55
C TYR A 22 -28.72 -23.19 4.82
N LEU A 23 -27.82 -23.42 3.86
CA LEU A 23 -26.48 -22.88 3.88
C LEU A 23 -26.51 -21.40 3.50
N VAL A 24 -25.67 -20.59 4.12
CA VAL A 24 -25.54 -19.17 3.75
C VAL A 24 -24.32 -19.01 2.86
N ARG A 25 -24.50 -18.34 1.72
CA ARG A 25 -23.44 -18.14 0.73
C ARG A 25 -23.47 -16.71 0.21
N ARG A 26 -22.32 -16.16 -0.20
CA ARG A 26 -22.25 -14.87 -0.91
C ARG A 26 -22.01 -15.12 -2.40
N ILE A 27 -22.80 -14.52 -3.27
CA ILE A 27 -22.64 -14.65 -4.71
C ILE A 27 -21.43 -13.81 -5.16
N GLU A 28 -20.44 -14.45 -5.76
CA GLU A 28 -19.27 -13.76 -6.33
C GLU A 28 -19.40 -13.62 -7.84
N GLU A 29 -19.99 -14.61 -8.48
CA GLU A 29 -20.13 -14.64 -9.93
C GLU A 29 -21.38 -15.43 -10.31
N LEU A 30 -22.08 -14.98 -11.35
CA LEU A 30 -23.22 -15.68 -11.94
C LEU A 30 -22.91 -15.96 -13.41
N ASN A 31 -22.79 -17.24 -13.74
CA ASN A 31 -22.40 -17.70 -15.06
C ASN A 31 -23.56 -18.39 -15.77
N LYS A 32 -23.94 -17.86 -16.93
CA LYS A 32 -24.97 -18.48 -17.79
C LYS A 32 -24.29 -19.31 -18.88
N THR A 33 -24.54 -20.61 -18.85
CA THR A 33 -24.05 -21.56 -19.87
C THR A 33 -24.78 -21.38 -21.20
N ALA A 34 -24.18 -21.86 -22.29
CA ALA A 34 -24.78 -21.83 -23.64
C ALA A 34 -26.14 -22.55 -23.71
N ASN A 35 -26.36 -23.53 -22.84
CA ASN A 35 -27.62 -24.28 -22.74
C ASN A 35 -28.70 -23.54 -21.93
N GLY A 36 -28.42 -22.34 -21.43
CA GLY A 36 -29.35 -21.50 -20.68
C GLY A 36 -29.37 -21.72 -19.16
N ASN A 37 -28.64 -22.73 -18.65
CA ASN A 37 -28.50 -22.97 -17.21
C ASN A 37 -27.63 -21.90 -16.57
N VAL A 38 -27.97 -21.50 -15.34
CA VAL A 38 -27.21 -20.52 -14.56
C VAL A 38 -26.53 -21.21 -13.38
N GLU A 39 -25.22 -21.04 -13.29
CA GLU A 39 -24.39 -21.46 -12.16
C GLU A 39 -23.95 -20.24 -11.35
N ALA A 40 -23.93 -20.39 -10.04
CA ALA A 40 -23.45 -19.37 -9.12
C ALA A 40 -22.13 -19.84 -8.50
N LYS A 41 -21.07 -19.07 -8.71
CA LYS A 41 -19.84 -19.20 -7.93
C LYS A 41 -20.02 -18.40 -6.66
N VAL A 42 -19.89 -19.06 -5.52
CA VAL A 42 -20.26 -18.49 -4.23
C VAL A 42 -19.18 -18.71 -3.18
N VAL A 43 -19.03 -17.72 -2.30
CA VAL A 43 -18.24 -17.85 -1.07
C VAL A 43 -19.05 -18.56 0.00
N CYS A 44 -18.40 -19.48 0.72
CA CYS A 44 -18.98 -20.23 1.82
C CYS A 44 -19.04 -19.41 3.11
N LEU A 45 -20.19 -19.37 3.78
CA LEU A 45 -20.29 -18.93 5.16
C LEU A 45 -20.67 -20.12 6.04
N PHE A 46 -19.91 -20.33 7.11
CA PHE A 46 -20.05 -21.48 8.00
C PHE A 46 -20.80 -21.09 9.26
N ARG A 47 -21.63 -22.00 9.78
CA ARG A 47 -22.27 -21.85 11.09
C ARG A 47 -21.40 -22.47 12.18
N ARG A 48 -21.71 -22.16 13.43
CA ARG A 48 -21.07 -22.76 14.61
C ARG A 48 -21.04 -24.29 14.63
N ARG A 49 -22.05 -24.94 14.07
CA ARG A 49 -22.11 -26.41 13.96
C ARG A 49 -21.14 -26.99 12.93
N ASP A 50 -20.69 -26.17 11.98
CA ASP A 50 -19.83 -26.59 10.87
C ASP A 50 -18.33 -26.47 11.23
N ILE A 51 -18.01 -25.88 12.39
CA ILE A 51 -16.66 -25.72 12.94
C ILE A 51 -16.48 -26.54 14.23
N SER A 52 -15.23 -26.84 14.61
CA SER A 52 -14.94 -27.67 15.79
C SER A 52 -15.34 -27.00 17.11
N SER A 53 -15.48 -27.79 18.17
CA SER A 53 -15.75 -27.28 19.52
C SER A 53 -14.64 -26.34 20.04
N SER A 54 -13.38 -26.62 19.71
CA SER A 54 -12.23 -25.77 20.06
C SER A 54 -12.35 -24.37 19.44
N LEU A 55 -12.76 -24.29 18.17
CA LEU A 55 -12.95 -23.02 17.47
C LEU A 55 -14.19 -22.27 17.96
N ASN A 56 -15.25 -23.00 18.35
CA ASN A 56 -16.41 -22.39 19.01
C ASN A 56 -16.04 -21.70 20.33
N SER A 57 -15.13 -22.28 21.12
CA SER A 57 -14.62 -21.64 22.34
C SER A 57 -13.84 -20.36 22.04
N LEU A 58 -13.07 -20.33 20.94
CA LEU A 58 -12.34 -19.14 20.51
C LEU A 58 -13.29 -18.03 20.04
N ALA A 59 -14.31 -18.37 19.24
CA ALA A 59 -15.36 -17.44 18.84
C ALA A 59 -16.12 -16.88 20.06
N ASP A 60 -16.38 -17.71 21.08
CA ASP A 60 -16.99 -17.27 22.35
C ASP A 60 -16.09 -16.30 23.13
N SER A 61 -14.76 -16.48 23.11
CA SER A 61 -13.82 -15.54 23.73
C SER A 61 -13.83 -14.20 23.00
N ASN A 62 -13.71 -14.22 21.67
CA ASN A 62 -13.74 -13.02 20.83
C ASN A 62 -15.05 -12.24 20.99
N ALA A 63 -16.19 -12.93 21.08
CA ALA A 63 -17.48 -12.29 21.30
C ALA A 63 -17.57 -11.61 22.67
N ARG A 64 -16.94 -12.17 23.71
CA ARG A 64 -16.88 -11.54 25.05
C ARG A 64 -15.98 -10.32 25.06
N GLU A 65 -14.81 -10.41 24.44
CA GLU A 65 -13.89 -9.28 24.28
C GLU A 65 -14.58 -8.11 23.57
N PHE A 66 -15.28 -8.38 22.46
CA PHE A 66 -16.08 -7.38 21.76
C PHE A 66 -17.20 -6.77 22.63
N GLU A 67 -17.96 -7.60 23.38
CA GLU A 67 -19.01 -7.11 24.28
C GLU A 67 -18.45 -6.14 25.34
N GLU A 68 -17.26 -6.41 25.88
CA GLU A 68 -16.58 -5.60 26.90
C GLU A 68 -15.98 -4.32 26.31
N GLU A 69 -15.25 -4.40 25.19
CA GLU A 69 -14.59 -3.26 24.56
C GLU A 69 -15.57 -2.24 23.99
N SER A 70 -16.61 -2.72 23.29
CA SER A 70 -17.63 -1.86 22.68
C SER A 70 -18.72 -1.39 23.66
N LYS A 71 -18.63 -1.75 24.95
CA LYS A 71 -19.60 -1.41 26.01
C LYS A 71 -21.05 -1.73 25.58
N GLN A 72 -21.28 -2.94 25.09
CA GLN A 72 -22.59 -3.37 24.60
C GLN A 72 -23.66 -3.28 25.71
N PRO A 73 -24.92 -2.95 25.36
CA PRO A 73 -26.02 -2.99 26.31
C PRO A 73 -26.22 -4.42 26.84
N GLY A 74 -26.67 -4.55 28.09
CA GLY A 74 -26.87 -5.87 28.71
C GLY A 74 -27.87 -6.74 27.92
N VAL A 75 -27.38 -7.85 27.38
CA VAL A 75 -28.19 -8.82 26.63
C VAL A 75 -28.58 -9.99 27.55
N SER A 76 -29.85 -10.42 27.52
CA SER A 76 -30.29 -11.59 28.28
C SER A 76 -29.63 -12.88 27.79
N GLU A 77 -29.55 -13.91 28.65
CA GLU A 77 -28.96 -15.20 28.27
C GLU A 77 -29.65 -15.83 27.05
N GLN A 78 -30.98 -15.70 26.97
CA GLN A 78 -31.76 -16.18 25.83
C GLN A 78 -31.40 -15.45 24.54
N GLN A 79 -31.28 -14.12 24.57
CA GLN A 79 -30.87 -13.33 23.41
C GLN A 79 -29.42 -13.63 23.00
N ARG A 80 -28.53 -13.83 23.97
CA ARG A 80 -27.14 -14.24 23.72
C ARG A 80 -27.08 -15.57 22.98
N HIS A 81 -27.89 -16.54 23.40
CA HIS A 81 -28.01 -17.81 22.70
C HIS A 81 -28.53 -17.62 21.26
N GLN A 82 -29.51 -16.75 21.04
CA GLN A 82 -30.02 -16.44 19.69
C GLN A 82 -28.96 -15.77 18.80
N LEU A 83 -28.15 -14.87 19.35
CA LEU A 83 -27.06 -14.21 18.62
C LEU A 83 -26.02 -15.21 18.10
N LYS A 84 -25.72 -16.27 18.87
CA LYS A 84 -24.84 -17.36 18.40
C LYS A 84 -25.38 -18.05 17.14
N HIS A 85 -26.70 -18.09 16.94
CA HIS A 85 -27.30 -18.64 15.71
C HIS A 85 -27.31 -17.64 14.55
N ARG A 86 -27.15 -16.34 14.83
CA ARG A 86 -27.01 -15.27 13.82
C ARG A 86 -25.55 -15.01 13.43
N GLU A 87 -24.59 -15.55 14.17
CA GLU A 87 -23.17 -15.49 13.83
C GLU A 87 -22.80 -16.52 12.75
N LEU A 88 -22.11 -16.04 11.72
CA LEU A 88 -21.53 -16.82 10.65
C LEU A 88 -20.01 -16.58 10.59
N PHE A 89 -19.29 -17.52 10.00
CA PHE A 89 -17.85 -17.40 9.75
C PHE A 89 -17.62 -17.30 8.25
N LEU A 90 -17.04 -16.20 7.80
CA LEU A 90 -16.68 -15.99 6.40
C LEU A 90 -15.54 -16.94 6.04
N SER A 91 -15.59 -17.60 4.89
CA SER A 91 -14.47 -18.39 4.40
C SER A 91 -13.91 -17.81 3.11
N ARG A 92 -12.68 -18.19 2.75
CA ARG A 92 -12.11 -17.96 1.42
C ARG A 92 -12.34 -19.13 0.45
N GLN A 93 -13.14 -20.12 0.87
CA GLN A 93 -13.53 -21.24 0.03
C GLN A 93 -14.62 -20.82 -0.95
N PHE A 94 -14.45 -21.21 -2.22
CA PHE A 94 -15.42 -21.02 -3.28
C PHE A 94 -16.03 -22.36 -3.69
N GLU A 95 -17.32 -22.34 -4.00
CA GLU A 95 -18.04 -23.47 -4.62
C GLU A 95 -18.83 -22.96 -5.83
N SER A 96 -18.98 -23.80 -6.85
CA SER A 96 -19.88 -23.54 -7.98
C SER A 96 -21.10 -24.45 -7.86
N LEU A 97 -22.29 -23.85 -7.73
CA LEU A 97 -23.54 -24.58 -7.56
C LEU A 97 -24.60 -24.04 -8.51
N PRO A 98 -25.55 -24.88 -8.98
CA PRO A 98 -26.68 -24.41 -9.79
C PRO A 98 -27.49 -23.33 -9.05
N ALA A 99 -27.85 -22.26 -9.75
CA ALA A 99 -28.65 -21.18 -9.16
C ALA A 99 -30.05 -21.65 -8.71
N THR A 100 -30.51 -22.82 -9.18
CA THR A 100 -31.76 -23.45 -8.76
C THR A 100 -31.77 -23.88 -7.29
N HIS A 101 -30.61 -23.99 -6.64
CA HIS A 101 -30.50 -24.29 -5.22
C HIS A 101 -30.75 -23.07 -4.31
N ILE A 102 -30.84 -21.87 -4.89
CA ILE A 102 -31.12 -20.66 -4.13
C ILE A 102 -32.61 -20.63 -3.72
N ARG A 103 -32.87 -20.55 -2.42
CA ARG A 103 -34.24 -20.55 -1.85
C ARG A 103 -34.70 -19.19 -1.35
N GLY A 104 -33.78 -18.26 -1.11
CA GLY A 104 -34.09 -16.93 -0.60
C GLY A 104 -32.85 -16.05 -0.48
N LYS A 105 -33.07 -14.74 -0.27
CA LYS A 105 -32.02 -13.77 0.03
C LYS A 105 -31.97 -13.54 1.54
N CYS A 106 -30.78 -13.37 2.09
CA CYS A 106 -30.58 -12.98 3.48
C CYS A 106 -29.66 -11.77 3.57
N SER A 107 -29.57 -11.16 4.75
CA SER A 107 -28.64 -10.07 5.02
C SER A 107 -27.51 -10.59 5.90
N VAL A 108 -26.28 -10.38 5.47
CA VAL A 108 -25.10 -10.65 6.29
C VAL A 108 -24.24 -9.39 6.29
N THR A 109 -23.87 -8.89 7.46
CA THR A 109 -22.99 -7.73 7.60
C THR A 109 -21.75 -8.07 8.41
N LEU A 110 -20.66 -7.36 8.14
CA LEU A 110 -19.50 -7.40 9.01
C LEU A 110 -19.86 -6.70 10.31
N LEU A 111 -19.56 -7.33 11.45
CA LEU A 111 -19.77 -6.74 12.77
C LEU A 111 -18.76 -5.61 12.98
N ASN A 112 -19.24 -4.36 13.04
CA ASN A 112 -18.41 -3.19 13.32
C ASN A 112 -18.38 -2.89 14.82
N GLU A 113 -17.35 -2.18 15.27
CA GLU A 113 -17.20 -1.73 16.68
C GLU A 113 -18.38 -0.90 17.21
N THR A 114 -19.14 -0.25 16.31
CA THR A 114 -20.29 0.61 16.66
C THR A 114 -21.64 -0.11 16.55
N ASP A 115 -21.66 -1.35 16.07
CA ASP A 115 -22.90 -2.10 15.89
C ASP A 115 -23.47 -2.54 17.25
N ILE A 116 -24.81 -2.50 17.38
CA ILE A 116 -25.51 -2.99 18.57
C ILE A 116 -26.01 -4.41 18.29
N LEU A 117 -25.51 -5.40 19.05
CA LEU A 117 -25.80 -6.81 18.80
C LEU A 117 -27.31 -7.14 18.79
N SER A 118 -28.10 -6.52 19.68
CA SER A 118 -29.54 -6.80 19.76
C SER A 118 -30.31 -6.46 18.48
N GLN A 119 -29.82 -5.54 17.65
CA GLN A 119 -30.47 -5.16 16.38
C GLN A 119 -30.50 -6.33 15.38
N TYR A 120 -29.53 -7.25 15.45
CA TYR A 120 -29.51 -8.44 14.61
C TYR A 120 -30.66 -9.42 14.91
N LEU A 121 -31.30 -9.31 16.08
CA LEU A 121 -32.44 -10.12 16.46
C LEU A 121 -33.79 -9.51 16.05
N GLU A 122 -33.84 -8.21 15.76
CA GLU A 122 -35.08 -7.49 15.41
C GLU A 122 -35.60 -7.87 14.02
N LYS A 123 -34.69 -8.28 13.12
CA LYS A 123 -35.02 -8.68 11.76
C LYS A 123 -34.86 -10.19 11.58
N GLU A 124 -35.82 -10.78 10.87
CA GLU A 124 -35.68 -12.12 10.32
C GLU A 124 -34.61 -12.10 9.21
N ASP A 125 -33.89 -13.22 9.03
CA ASP A 125 -32.85 -13.39 7.99
C ASP A 125 -31.65 -12.42 8.05
N CYS A 126 -31.35 -11.86 9.23
CA CYS A 126 -30.18 -11.02 9.47
C CYS A 126 -29.09 -11.77 10.23
N PHE A 127 -27.88 -11.80 9.69
CA PHE A 127 -26.69 -12.44 10.27
C PHE A 127 -25.53 -11.47 10.31
N PHE A 128 -24.50 -11.82 11.08
CA PHE A 128 -23.24 -11.10 11.08
C PHE A 128 -22.06 -12.07 11.08
N TYR A 129 -20.89 -11.56 10.72
CA TYR A 129 -19.62 -12.25 10.90
C TYR A 129 -18.58 -11.26 11.43
N SER A 130 -17.64 -11.77 12.22
CA SER A 130 -16.47 -11.02 12.72
C SER A 130 -15.16 -11.76 12.48
N LEU A 131 -15.25 -13.08 12.24
CA LEU A 131 -14.12 -13.98 12.08
C LEU A 131 -14.16 -14.66 10.70
N VAL A 132 -12.97 -14.88 10.16
CA VAL A 132 -12.71 -15.67 8.96
C VAL A 132 -12.31 -17.08 9.36
N PHE A 133 -13.01 -18.07 8.83
CA PHE A 133 -12.70 -19.49 8.97
C PHE A 133 -11.91 -19.99 7.77
N ASP A 134 -10.72 -20.53 8.04
CA ASP A 134 -9.95 -21.32 7.08
C ASP A 134 -10.34 -22.81 7.22
N PRO A 135 -11.10 -23.39 6.28
CA PRO A 135 -11.54 -24.79 6.34
C PRO A 135 -10.40 -25.79 6.10
N VAL A 136 -9.30 -25.36 5.47
CA VAL A 136 -8.13 -26.20 5.21
C VAL A 136 -7.27 -26.31 6.45
N GLN A 137 -6.93 -25.16 7.05
CA GLN A 137 -6.10 -25.10 8.26
C GLN A 137 -6.89 -25.32 9.56
N LYS A 138 -8.23 -25.23 9.50
CA LYS A 138 -9.14 -25.27 10.65
C LYS A 138 -8.79 -24.21 11.70
N THR A 139 -8.60 -22.98 11.23
CA THR A 139 -8.28 -21.81 12.07
C THR A 139 -9.37 -20.75 11.95
N LEU A 140 -9.53 -19.96 13.00
CA LEU A 140 -10.34 -18.74 13.00
C LEU A 140 -9.41 -17.55 13.18
N LEU A 141 -9.54 -16.56 12.31
CA LEU A 141 -8.78 -15.31 12.35
C LEU A 141 -9.76 -14.14 12.31
N ALA A 142 -9.43 -13.02 12.94
CA ALA A 142 -10.17 -11.79 12.70
C ALA A 142 -10.01 -11.36 11.23
N ASP A 143 -11.10 -10.91 10.59
CA ASP A 143 -11.11 -10.50 9.16
C ASP A 143 -10.32 -9.20 8.91
N GLN A 144 -9.77 -8.56 9.95
CA GLN A 144 -9.19 -7.23 9.83
C GLN A 144 -7.69 -7.20 10.10
N GLY A 145 -6.98 -6.42 9.26
CA GLY A 145 -5.79 -5.72 9.72
C GLY A 145 -6.21 -4.80 10.86
N GLU A 146 -5.86 -5.19 12.07
CA GLU A 146 -6.34 -4.54 13.28
C GLU A 146 -5.50 -3.30 13.59
N ILE A 147 -6.13 -2.13 13.65
CA ILE A 147 -5.50 -0.93 14.20
C ILE A 147 -5.46 -1.08 15.71
N ARG A 148 -4.26 -1.25 16.26
CA ARG A 148 -4.10 -1.46 17.70
C ARG A 148 -4.06 -0.14 18.45
N VAL A 149 -4.84 -0.08 19.53
CA VAL A 149 -4.92 1.08 20.42
C VAL A 149 -4.31 0.71 21.77
N GLY A 150 -3.43 1.55 22.31
CA GLY A 150 -2.83 1.41 23.64
C GLY A 150 -1.43 2.02 23.71
N CYS A 151 -0.96 2.34 24.91
CA CYS A 151 0.33 3.01 25.15
C CYS A 151 1.56 2.31 24.55
N LYS A 152 1.43 1.04 24.14
CA LYS A 152 2.47 0.28 23.43
C LYS A 152 2.51 0.55 21.92
N TYR A 153 1.49 1.22 21.39
CA TYR A 153 1.27 1.45 19.96
C TYR A 153 1.20 2.94 19.64
N GLN A 154 0.61 3.78 20.51
CA GLN A 154 0.60 5.22 20.29
C GLN A 154 1.92 5.88 20.65
N ALA A 155 2.33 6.85 19.84
CA ALA A 155 3.40 7.77 20.19
C ALA A 155 2.96 8.69 21.34
N GLU A 156 3.90 9.03 22.21
CA GLU A 156 3.71 10.09 23.19
C GLU A 156 3.60 11.43 22.44
N ILE A 157 2.51 12.16 22.69
CA ILE A 157 2.25 13.44 22.03
C ILE A 157 3.11 14.50 22.72
N PRO A 158 4.04 15.16 22.00
CA PRO A 158 4.83 16.23 22.60
C PRO A 158 3.94 17.39 23.04
N ASP A 159 4.20 17.92 24.24
CA ASP A 159 3.50 19.09 24.75
C ASP A 159 3.74 20.32 23.86
N ARG A 160 2.72 21.18 23.80
CA ARG A 160 2.84 22.46 23.11
C ARG A 160 3.78 23.37 23.91
N LEU A 161 4.79 23.91 23.24
CA LEU A 161 5.68 24.93 23.80
C LEU A 161 4.91 26.17 24.24
N ALA A 162 5.32 26.75 25.37
CA ALA A 162 4.72 27.97 25.90
C ALA A 162 5.06 29.18 25.01
N GLU A 163 4.29 30.25 25.13
CA GLU A 163 4.57 31.49 24.40
C GLU A 163 5.95 32.06 24.79
N GLY A 164 6.83 32.20 23.81
CA GLY A 164 8.21 32.67 24.01
C GLY A 164 9.23 31.56 24.32
N GLU A 165 8.80 30.31 24.47
CA GLU A 165 9.70 29.16 24.62
C GLU A 165 10.26 28.72 23.26
N SER A 166 11.57 28.45 23.22
CA SER A 166 12.26 27.94 22.03
C SER A 166 12.25 26.42 22.01
N ASP A 167 12.13 25.82 20.82
CA ASP A 167 12.23 24.37 20.63
C ASP A 167 13.67 23.82 20.77
N ASN A 168 14.65 24.73 20.95
CA ASN A 168 16.08 24.44 21.12
C ASN A 168 16.69 23.58 19.99
N ARG A 169 16.06 23.53 18.81
CA ARG A 169 16.55 22.77 17.67
C ARG A 169 17.62 23.54 16.91
N ASN A 170 18.78 22.91 16.74
CA ASN A 170 19.87 23.48 15.95
C ASN A 170 19.70 23.11 14.47
N GLN A 171 19.14 24.01 13.67
CA GLN A 171 18.90 23.79 12.24
C GLN A 171 20.17 23.48 11.45
N GLN A 172 21.31 24.08 11.81
CA GLN A 172 22.60 23.85 11.11
C GLN A 172 23.09 22.40 11.25
N LYS A 173 22.61 21.66 12.26
CA LYS A 173 22.90 20.22 12.42
C LYS A 173 21.86 19.33 11.73
N MET A 174 20.69 19.86 11.39
CA MET A 174 19.57 19.09 10.83
C MET A 174 19.53 19.17 9.31
N GLU A 175 19.93 20.32 8.76
CA GLU A 175 19.82 20.58 7.33
C GLU A 175 20.92 21.52 6.84
N MET A 176 21.16 21.47 5.54
CA MET A 176 22.04 22.39 4.83
C MET A 176 21.32 22.88 3.57
N LYS A 177 21.34 24.20 3.34
CA LYS A 177 20.73 24.80 2.15
C LYS A 177 21.56 24.49 0.90
N VAL A 178 20.94 23.79 -0.06
CA VAL A 178 21.58 23.38 -1.33
C VAL A 178 21.16 24.29 -2.50
N TRP A 179 20.00 24.94 -2.41
CA TRP A 179 19.53 25.92 -3.39
C TRP A 179 18.64 26.95 -2.70
N ASP A 180 18.64 28.18 -3.21
CA ASP A 180 17.83 29.29 -2.75
C ASP A 180 16.86 29.70 -3.87
N PRO A 181 15.54 29.50 -3.71
CA PRO A 181 14.57 29.90 -4.72
C PRO A 181 14.54 31.42 -4.91
N ASP A 182 14.90 32.21 -3.90
CA ASP A 182 14.89 33.67 -3.93
C ASP A 182 16.27 34.25 -4.28
N ASN A 183 16.90 33.69 -5.32
CA ASN A 183 18.22 34.10 -5.77
C ASN A 183 18.16 35.28 -6.77
N PRO A 184 19.25 36.05 -6.94
CA PRO A 184 19.25 37.25 -7.79
C PRO A 184 19.30 36.96 -9.30
N LEU A 185 19.37 35.70 -9.72
CA LEU A 185 19.47 35.32 -11.13
C LEU A 185 18.07 35.14 -11.74
N THR A 186 17.96 35.49 -13.01
CA THR A 186 16.80 35.13 -13.82
C THR A 186 16.89 33.68 -14.29
N ASP A 187 15.75 33.02 -14.53
CA ASP A 187 15.71 31.67 -15.11
C ASP A 187 16.58 31.56 -16.37
N ARG A 188 16.57 32.59 -17.21
CA ARG A 188 17.40 32.66 -18.42
C ARG A 188 18.90 32.60 -18.10
N GLN A 189 19.36 33.26 -17.05
CA GLN A 189 20.77 33.22 -16.65
C GLN A 189 21.16 31.86 -16.09
N ILE A 190 20.25 31.22 -15.33
CA ILE A 190 20.44 29.86 -14.82
C ILE A 190 20.54 28.88 -15.99
N ASP A 191 19.60 28.93 -16.94
CA ASP A 191 19.62 28.10 -18.15
C ASP A 191 20.91 28.28 -18.96
N GLN A 192 21.36 29.53 -19.12
CA GLN A 192 22.63 29.83 -19.80
C GLN A 192 23.82 29.24 -19.05
N PHE A 193 23.84 29.33 -17.72
CA PHE A 193 24.89 28.74 -16.91
C PHE A 193 24.90 27.20 -17.03
N LEU A 194 23.73 26.56 -17.04
CA LEU A 194 23.60 25.11 -17.27
C LEU A 194 24.10 24.70 -18.65
N VAL A 195 23.88 25.51 -19.69
CA VAL A 195 24.48 25.28 -21.02
C VAL A 195 26.02 25.36 -20.96
N VAL A 196 26.55 26.37 -20.27
CA VAL A 196 28.01 26.54 -20.11
C VAL A 196 28.62 25.35 -19.35
N ALA A 197 27.99 24.91 -18.26
CA ALA A 197 28.46 23.75 -17.49
C ALA A 197 28.52 22.46 -18.35
N ARG A 198 27.50 22.23 -19.20
CA ARG A 198 27.51 21.11 -20.16
C ARG A 198 28.61 21.23 -21.20
N ALA A 199 28.88 22.44 -21.70
CA ALA A 199 29.97 22.68 -22.65
C ALA A 199 31.34 22.41 -22.01
N VAL A 200 31.55 22.86 -20.77
CA VAL A 200 32.75 22.57 -19.98
C VAL A 200 32.89 21.06 -19.75
N GLY A 201 31.84 20.37 -19.34
CA GLY A 201 31.85 18.92 -19.13
C GLY A 201 32.11 18.11 -20.41
N THR A 202 31.66 18.61 -21.57
CA THR A 202 31.97 18.01 -22.88
C THR A 202 33.44 18.19 -23.23
N PHE A 203 33.98 19.40 -23.01
CA PHE A 203 35.40 19.68 -23.23
C PHE A 203 36.31 18.91 -22.28
N ALA A 204 35.92 18.75 -21.01
CA ALA A 204 36.66 17.95 -20.03
C ALA A 204 36.85 16.50 -20.49
N ARG A 205 35.79 15.87 -21.00
CA ARG A 205 35.83 14.50 -21.56
C ARG A 205 36.68 14.40 -22.82
N ALA A 206 36.79 15.47 -23.60
CA ALA A 206 37.66 15.50 -24.78
C ALA A 206 39.16 15.57 -24.40
N LEU A 207 39.48 16.08 -23.21
CA LEU A 207 40.84 16.13 -22.67
C LEU A 207 41.19 14.88 -21.84
N ASP A 208 40.19 14.21 -21.27
CA ASP A 208 40.39 12.98 -20.49
C ASP A 208 40.53 11.75 -21.39
N CYS A 209 41.74 11.51 -21.90
CA CYS A 209 42.07 10.31 -22.66
C CYS A 209 42.22 9.04 -21.79
N SER A 210 42.06 9.15 -20.46
CA SER A 210 42.26 8.02 -19.54
C SER A 210 41.02 7.15 -19.37
N SER A 211 39.85 7.69 -19.70
CA SER A 211 38.58 6.99 -19.62
C SER A 211 38.08 6.60 -21.01
N SER A 212 38.10 5.28 -21.24
CA SER A 212 37.19 4.53 -22.09
C SER A 212 37.74 3.86 -23.36
N ILE A 213 37.34 2.59 -23.40
CA ILE A 213 37.34 1.54 -24.42
C ILE A 213 36.82 1.95 -25.82
N ARG A 214 36.47 3.21 -26.05
CA ARG A 214 36.23 3.85 -27.35
C ARG A 214 36.30 5.35 -27.08
N GLN A 215 37.11 6.12 -27.81
CA GLN A 215 36.98 7.58 -27.76
C GLN A 215 35.52 7.94 -28.02
N PRO A 216 34.78 8.48 -27.03
CA PRO A 216 33.37 8.76 -27.23
C PRO A 216 33.24 9.78 -28.35
N SER A 217 32.35 9.53 -29.30
CA SER A 217 32.04 10.51 -30.34
C SER A 217 31.60 11.82 -29.67
N LEU A 218 31.76 12.96 -30.35
CA LEU A 218 31.35 14.26 -29.84
C LEU A 218 29.91 14.25 -29.28
N HIS A 219 29.00 13.58 -29.98
CA HIS A 219 27.60 13.49 -29.56
C HIS A 219 27.43 12.64 -28.28
N MET A 220 28.22 11.59 -28.10
CA MET A 220 28.21 10.77 -26.87
C MET A 220 28.76 11.56 -25.68
N SER A 221 29.87 12.29 -25.86
CA SER A 221 30.43 13.15 -24.80
C SER A 221 29.48 14.28 -24.42
N ALA A 222 28.79 14.88 -25.40
CA ALA A 222 27.79 15.92 -25.15
C ALA A 222 26.56 15.36 -24.41
N ALA A 223 26.11 14.15 -24.76
CA ALA A 223 25.02 13.48 -24.06
C ALA A 223 25.40 13.13 -22.61
N ALA A 224 26.60 12.59 -22.39
CA ALA A 224 27.12 12.28 -21.06
C ALA A 224 27.23 13.54 -20.18
N ALA A 225 27.82 14.62 -20.71
CA ALA A 225 27.90 15.91 -20.03
C ALA A 225 26.52 16.56 -19.78
N SER A 226 25.48 16.16 -20.51
CA SER A 226 24.10 16.65 -20.31
C SER A 226 23.29 15.86 -19.28
N ARG A 227 23.86 14.82 -18.67
CA ARG A 227 23.21 14.04 -17.60
C ARG A 227 23.06 14.86 -16.33
N ASP A 228 22.08 14.49 -15.51
CA ASP A 228 21.64 15.26 -14.34
C ASP A 228 22.75 15.50 -13.31
N ILE A 229 23.72 14.60 -13.17
CA ILE A 229 24.85 14.81 -12.25
C ILE A 229 25.61 16.12 -12.57
N THR A 230 25.77 16.45 -13.85
CA THR A 230 26.42 17.70 -14.27
C THR A 230 25.52 18.90 -13.98
N LEU A 231 24.20 18.75 -14.17
CA LEU A 231 23.22 19.80 -13.90
C LEU A 231 23.13 20.09 -12.39
N PHE A 232 23.04 19.07 -11.55
CA PHE A 232 23.06 19.21 -10.09
C PHE A 232 24.36 19.86 -9.61
N HIS A 233 25.50 19.42 -10.14
CA HIS A 233 26.79 20.04 -9.82
C HIS A 233 26.83 21.53 -10.21
N ALA A 234 26.26 21.89 -11.35
CA ALA A 234 26.17 23.28 -11.79
C ALA A 234 25.28 24.13 -10.86
N MET A 235 24.12 23.61 -10.46
CA MET A 235 23.21 24.29 -9.51
C MET A 235 23.87 24.48 -8.13
N ASP A 236 24.53 23.45 -7.61
CA ASP A 236 25.35 23.52 -6.41
C ASP A 236 26.45 24.58 -6.52
N THR A 237 27.09 24.65 -7.70
CA THR A 237 28.17 25.60 -7.95
C THR A 237 27.66 27.04 -7.91
N LEU A 238 26.44 27.31 -8.41
CA LEU A 238 25.79 28.61 -8.27
C LEU A 238 25.54 28.95 -6.79
N GLN A 239 24.88 28.05 -6.04
CA GLN A 239 24.58 28.25 -4.62
C GLN A 239 25.85 28.51 -3.80
N ARG A 240 26.87 27.66 -3.93
CA ARG A 240 28.13 27.75 -3.15
C ARG A 240 28.93 29.03 -3.46
N ASN A 241 28.74 29.59 -4.65
CA ASN A 241 29.35 30.85 -5.05
C ASN A 241 28.45 32.08 -4.81
N GLY A 242 27.35 31.92 -4.07
CA GLY A 242 26.44 33.01 -3.76
C GLY A 242 25.77 33.61 -4.99
N TYR A 243 25.52 32.79 -6.01
CA TYR A 243 24.90 33.16 -7.28
C TYR A 243 25.70 34.17 -8.13
N ASP A 244 26.98 34.39 -7.82
CA ASP A 244 27.89 35.13 -8.69
C ASP A 244 28.32 34.26 -9.87
N LEU A 245 27.79 34.58 -11.06
CA LEU A 245 28.10 33.84 -12.29
C LEU A 245 29.59 33.83 -12.64
N ALA A 246 30.32 34.92 -12.41
CA ALA A 246 31.74 34.99 -12.76
C ALA A 246 32.58 34.07 -11.84
N LYS A 247 32.26 34.09 -10.55
CA LYS A 247 32.89 33.22 -9.55
C LYS A 247 32.52 31.74 -9.78
N ALA A 248 31.26 31.47 -10.09
CA ALA A 248 30.76 30.13 -10.41
C ALA A 248 31.44 29.57 -11.68
N MET A 249 31.59 30.37 -12.75
CA MET A 249 32.31 29.96 -13.96
C MET A 249 33.79 29.65 -13.67
N SER A 250 34.44 30.44 -12.82
CA SER A 250 35.83 30.19 -12.41
C SER A 250 35.98 28.87 -11.64
N THR A 251 34.91 28.42 -10.97
CA THR A 251 34.87 27.14 -10.26
C THR A 251 34.70 25.95 -11.20
N LEU A 252 34.05 26.13 -12.35
CA LEU A 252 33.92 25.08 -13.37
C LEU A 252 35.24 24.82 -14.14
N VAL A 253 36.16 25.79 -14.14
CA VAL A 253 37.47 25.70 -14.82
C VAL A 253 38.58 26.16 -13.87
N PRO A 254 38.89 25.39 -12.80
CA PRO A 254 40.01 25.68 -11.92
C PRO A 254 41.35 25.63 -12.68
N GLN A 255 42.43 26.11 -12.05
CA GLN A 255 43.77 26.20 -12.66
C GLN A 255 44.31 24.85 -13.19
N GLY A 256 43.77 23.72 -12.73
CA GLY A 256 44.15 22.37 -13.17
C GLY A 256 43.39 21.82 -14.39
N GLY A 257 42.40 22.55 -14.92
CA GLY A 257 41.57 22.10 -16.05
C GLY A 257 40.06 22.10 -15.73
N PRO A 258 39.21 21.82 -16.74
CA PRO A 258 37.76 21.82 -16.58
C PRO A 258 37.28 20.69 -15.64
N VAL A 259 36.22 20.93 -14.88
CA VAL A 259 35.61 19.94 -13.99
C VAL A 259 34.91 18.84 -14.80
N LEU A 260 35.10 17.58 -14.37
CA LEU A 260 34.47 16.40 -14.94
C LEU A 260 33.58 15.72 -13.89
N CYS A 261 32.26 15.69 -14.14
CA CYS A 261 31.28 14.98 -13.31
C CYS A 261 30.80 13.74 -14.05
N ARG A 262 31.03 12.54 -13.51
CA ARG A 262 30.56 11.25 -14.05
C ARG A 262 29.68 10.59 -12.99
N ASP A 263 28.56 10.04 -13.40
CA ASP A 263 27.80 9.14 -12.54
C ASP A 263 28.25 7.70 -12.77
N GLU A 264 27.79 6.78 -11.92
CA GLU A 264 28.16 5.37 -11.96
C GLU A 264 27.98 4.74 -13.35
N MET A 265 26.95 5.15 -14.10
CA MET A 265 26.71 4.68 -15.46
C MET A 265 27.86 4.98 -16.43
N GLU A 266 28.50 6.15 -16.27
CA GLU A 266 29.66 6.55 -17.08
C GLU A 266 31.00 6.17 -16.43
N GLU A 267 31.06 6.09 -15.10
CA GLU A 267 32.29 5.83 -14.36
C GLU A 267 32.74 4.37 -14.43
N TRP A 268 31.80 3.42 -14.53
CA TRP A 268 32.12 2.00 -14.62
C TRP A 268 32.98 1.67 -15.84
N SER A 269 33.98 0.82 -15.61
CA SER A 269 34.71 0.15 -16.69
C SER A 269 33.80 -0.82 -17.44
N ALA A 270 34.18 -1.16 -18.68
CA ALA A 270 33.42 -2.16 -19.44
C ALA A 270 33.38 -3.53 -18.73
N SER A 271 34.45 -3.90 -18.01
CA SER A 271 34.47 -5.13 -17.22
C SER A 271 33.48 -5.12 -16.06
N GLU A 272 33.33 -3.99 -15.37
CA GLU A 272 32.37 -3.85 -14.26
C GLU A 272 30.93 -3.89 -14.77
N ALA A 273 30.64 -3.21 -15.90
CA ALA A 273 29.33 -3.26 -16.53
C ALA A 273 28.94 -4.70 -16.96
N MET A 274 29.88 -5.46 -17.55
CA MET A 274 29.65 -6.86 -17.91
C MET A 274 29.39 -7.75 -16.69
N LEU A 275 30.17 -7.57 -15.61
CA LEU A 275 29.97 -8.30 -14.37
C LEU A 275 28.58 -8.02 -13.76
N PHE A 276 28.09 -6.78 -13.88
CA PHE A 276 26.76 -6.41 -13.42
C PHE A 276 25.65 -7.08 -14.24
N GLU A 277 25.77 -7.09 -15.58
CA GLU A 277 24.81 -7.78 -16.46
C GLU A 277 24.73 -9.28 -16.13
N GLU A 278 25.87 -9.96 -15.97
CA GLU A 278 25.93 -11.38 -15.59
C GLU A 278 25.28 -11.65 -14.22
N ALA A 279 25.48 -10.76 -13.26
CA ALA A 279 24.91 -10.91 -11.92
C ALA A 279 23.39 -10.74 -11.92
N LEU A 280 22.86 -9.77 -12.69
CA LEU A 280 21.43 -9.47 -12.78
C LEU A 280 20.64 -10.61 -13.45
N GLU A 281 21.23 -11.32 -14.41
CA GLU A 281 20.59 -12.49 -15.02
C GLU A 281 20.60 -13.72 -14.11
N LYS A 282 21.51 -13.78 -13.13
CA LYS A 282 21.76 -14.98 -12.32
C LYS A 282 21.06 -14.98 -10.96
N TYR A 283 20.88 -13.82 -10.33
CA TYR A 283 20.40 -13.66 -8.95
C TYR A 283 19.12 -12.82 -8.87
#